data_AF-A0A9D6TNW5-F1
#
_entry.id   AF-A0A9D6TNW5-F1
#
_cell.length_a   1.000
_cell.length_b   1.000
_cell.length_c   1.000
_cell.angle_alpha   90.00
_cell.angle_beta   90.00
_cell.angle_gamma   90.00
#
_symmetry.space_group_name_H-M   'P 1'
#
loop_
_entity.id
_entity.type
_entity.pdbx_description
1 polymer ?
#
loop_
_entity_poly.entity_id
_entity_poly.type
_entity_poly.pdbx_seq_one_letter_code
_entity_poly.pdbx_strand_id
1 'polypeptide(L)' 'MLSSSVSHQLTQHTSLFLTGRNMLNAPIATYRRDLAGYLQQKNKYGSNWTFGVKGTY' A
#
# COMPACT_ATOMS: atom_id res chain seq x y z
N MET A 1 10.10 -1.99 -3.01
CA MET A 1 8.65 -1.76 -3.24
C MET A 1 8.42 -0.25 -3.27
N LEU A 2 8.04 0.32 -4.42
CA LEU A 2 7.82 1.77 -4.57
C LEU A 2 6.45 2.17 -4.00
N SER A 3 6.43 3.18 -3.12
CA SER A 3 5.20 3.76 -2.58
C SER A 3 5.30 5.28 -2.58
N SER A 4 4.18 5.97 -2.78
CA SER A 4 4.09 7.43 -2.79
C SER A 4 2.83 7.89 -2.07
N SER A 5 2.86 9.10 -1.51
CA SER A 5 1.75 9.74 -0.83
C SER A 5 1.76 11.23 -1.16
N VAL A 6 0.61 11.74 -1.57
CA VAL A 6 0.37 13.17 -1.82
C VAL A 6 -0.86 13.58 -1.03
N SER A 7 -0.77 14.70 -0.32
CA SER A 7 -1.89 15.29 0.40
C SER A 7 -1.99 16.77 0.07
N HIS A 8 -3.22 17.25 -0.08
CA HIS A 8 -3.50 18.66 -0.37
C HIS A 8 -4.55 19.19 0.61
N GLN A 9 -4.25 20.31 1.26
CA GLN A 9 -5.16 21.00 2.16
C GLN A 9 -6.15 21.83 1.34
N LEU A 10 -7.45 21.52 1.42
CA LEU A 10 -8.50 22.29 0.73
C LEU A 10 -8.95 23.48 1.58
N THR A 11 -9.15 23.26 2.88
CA THR A 11 -9.59 24.27 3.85
C THR A 11 -8.89 24.03 5.18
N GLN A 12 -9.06 24.88 6.19
CA GLN A 12 -8.46 24.66 7.52
C GLN A 12 -8.86 23.32 8.18
N HIS A 13 -10.02 22.78 7.79
CA HIS A 13 -10.60 21.57 8.37
C HIS A 13 -10.67 20.39 7.40
N THR A 14 -10.24 20.53 6.15
CA THR A 14 -10.41 19.50 5.11
C THR A 14 -9.15 19.32 4.30
N SER A 15 -8.72 18.06 4.16
CA SER A 15 -7.60 17.66 3.31
C SER A 15 -7.99 16.50 2.40
N LEU A 16 -7.46 16.51 1.18
CA LEU A 16 -7.49 15.37 0.26
C LEU A 16 -6.17 14.62 0.39
N PHE A 17 -6.22 13.30 0.27
CA PHE A 17 -5.02 12.48 0.17
C PHE A 17 -5.16 11.41 -0.91
N LEU A 18 -4.03 11.13 -1.57
CA LEU A 18 -3.84 10.05 -2.51
C LEU A 18 -2.57 9.30 -2.10
N THR A 19 -2.70 8.00 -1.88
CA THR A 19 -1.58 7.12 -1.57
C THR A 19 -1.51 5.97 -2.57
N GLY A 20 -0.32 5.69 -3.05
CA GLY A 20 -0.02 4.55 -3.91
C GLY A 20 0.99 3.65 -3.24
N ARG A 21 0.69 2.35 -3.13
CA ARG A 21 1.59 1.31 -2.63
C ARG A 21 1.85 0.30 -3.73
N ASN A 22 3.10 -0.14 -3.83
CA ASN A 22 3.55 -1.04 -4.88
C ASN A 22 3.19 -0.51 -6.29
N MET A 23 3.54 0.75 -6.56
CA MET A 23 3.15 1.45 -7.79
C MET A 23 3.64 0.77 -9.07
N LEU A 24 4.76 0.03 -8.99
CA LEU A 24 5.33 -0.72 -10.10
C LEU A 24 4.82 -2.18 -10.18
N ASN A 25 3.84 -2.54 -9.34
CA ASN A 25 3.32 -3.91 -9.24
C ASN A 25 4.44 -4.97 -9.08
N ALA A 26 5.49 -4.64 -8.33
CA ALA A 26 6.61 -5.54 -8.11
C ALA A 26 6.14 -6.78 -7.33
N PRO A 27 6.72 -7.98 -7.60
CA PRO A 27 6.38 -9.20 -6.88
C PRO A 27 6.72 -9.06 -5.39
N ILE A 28 5.77 -9.41 -4.53
CA ILE A 28 5.97 -9.50 -3.09
C ILE A 28 6.08 -10.97 -2.72
N ALA A 29 7.31 -11.44 -2.52
CA ALA A 29 7.57 -12.79 -2.04
C ALA A 29 7.21 -12.88 -0.55
N THR A 30 6.30 -13.79 -0.21
CA THR A 30 6.00 -14.17 1.17
C THR A 30 6.40 -15.62 1.36
N TYR A 31 7.27 -15.87 2.33
CA TYR A 31 7.70 -17.21 2.69
C TYR A 31 6.84 -17.69 3.84
N ARG A 32 6.09 -18.76 3.62
CA ARG A 32 5.42 -19.49 4.69
C ARG A 32 6.23 -20.72 5.05
N ARG A 33 6.50 -20.88 6.34
CA ARG A 33 7.08 -22.09 6.92
C ARG A 33 5.94 -22.87 7.59
N ASP A 34 5.08 -23.44 6.76
CA ASP A 34 3.88 -24.14 7.24
C ASP A 34 4.21 -25.55 7.77
N LEU A 35 5.37 -26.13 7.39
CA LEU A 35 5.89 -27.42 7.87
C LEU A 35 7.42 -27.38 7.99
N ALA A 36 8.00 -28.14 8.94
CA ALA A 36 9.45 -28.28 9.06
C ALA A 36 10.03 -28.87 7.76
N GLY A 37 10.99 -28.16 7.15
CA GLY A 37 11.65 -28.58 5.90
C GLY A 37 11.01 -28.07 4.60
N TYR A 38 9.81 -27.49 4.63
CA TYR A 38 9.16 -26.91 3.45
C TYR A 38 9.13 -25.38 3.51
N LEU A 39 9.87 -24.74 2.61
CA LEU A 39 9.77 -23.32 2.31
C LEU A 39 8.81 -23.13 1.14
N GLN A 40 7.57 -22.73 1.42
CA GLN A 40 6.64 -22.32 0.36
C GLN A 40 6.81 -20.83 0.10
N GLN A 41 7.31 -20.50 -1.10
CA GLN A 41 7.34 -19.13 -1.59
C GLN A 41 6.03 -18.82 -2.33
N LYS A 42 5.28 -17.86 -1.81
CA LYS A 42 4.10 -17.31 -2.48
C LYS A 42 4.40 -15.90 -2.96
N ASN A 43 4.34 -15.70 -4.28
CA ASN A 43 4.44 -14.36 -4.86
C ASN A 43 3.04 -13.74 -4.90
N LYS A 44 2.87 -12.61 -4.21
CA LYS A 44 1.68 -11.78 -4.29
C LYS A 44 1.97 -10.58 -5.19
N TYR A 45 1.07 -10.33 -6.12
CA TYR A 45 1.08 -9.15 -6.97
C TYR A 45 -0.08 -8.23 -6.58
N GLY A 46 0.04 -6.95 -6.90
CA GLY A 46 -0.99 -5.95 -6.68
C GLY A 46 -0.40 -4.57 -6.44
N SER A 47 -0.86 -3.61 -7.24
CA SER A 47 -0.73 -2.19 -6.94
C SER A 47 -1.96 -1.75 -6.15
N ASN A 48 -1.76 -1.02 -5.05
CA ASN A 48 -2.84 -0.57 -4.19
C ASN A 48 -2.86 0.96 -4.15
N TRP A 49 -4.01 1.53 -4.52
CA TRP A 49 -4.23 2.96 -4.53
C TRP A 49 -5.37 3.29 -3.58
N THR A 50 -5.15 4.27 -2.71
CA THR A 50 -6.16 4.75 -1.76
C THR A 50 -6.27 6.26 -1.89
N PHE A 51 -7.48 6.71 -2.19
CA PHE A 51 -7.87 8.11 -2.22
C PHE A 51 -8.85 8.38 -1.08
N GLY A 52 -8.77 9.55 -0.46
CA GLY A 52 -9.76 9.92 0.54
C GLY A 52 -9.74 11.40 0.90
N VAL A 53 -10.76 11.76 1.68
CA VAL A 53 -10.93 13.07 2.29
C VAL A 53 -10.78 12.89 3.80
N LYS A 54 -9.99 13.75 4.43
CA LYS A 54 -9.83 13.79 5.88
C LYS A 54 -10.33 15.13 6.41
N GLY A 55 -11.36 15.07 7.24
CA GLY A 55 -11.87 16.20 8.01
C GLY A 55 -11.24 16.26 9.41
N THR A 56 -11.00 17.47 9.93
CA THR A 56 -10.63 17.71 11.33
C THR A 56 -11.61 18.70 11.94
N TYR A 57 -12.19 18.36 13.09
CA TYR A 57 -13.11 19.22 13.85
C TYR A 57 -12.36 20.23 14.71
#